data_AF-A0A194WSP9-F1
#
_entry.id   AF-A0A194WSP9-F1
#
_cell.length_a   1.000
_cell.length_b   1.000
_cell.length_c   1.000
_cell.angle_alpha   90.00
_cell.angle_beta   90.00
_cell.angle_gamma   90.00
#
_symmetry.space_group_name_H-M   'P 1'
#
loop_
_entity.id
_entity.type
_entity.pdbx_description
1 polymer ?
#
loop_
_entity_poly.entity_id
_entity_poly.type
_entity_poly.pdbx_seq_one_letter_code
_entity_poly.pdbx_strand_id
1 'polypeptide(L)'
;MENPVTNYHQSAISDSQIKDRFYRYFQQECTELQEQIVRLENYSFVGGEKQDAIDHVLSGISRLANDVSDSSAFVPAYDQRIYAQASLPKAIKALEEKLQEARAKFAPRSRFQFKNKNTSAISINDAAELAAQQRLNASGLRPGFASSTESSMATTPANLMTPPGERDSKDTLGDLPSFPKNYNEEMSRGMPGPIRKPSFSQATNVNITGHTGLHIILPSSASRATASGSLTKLSRCIVDMSVPTATKAPFAGLALNNIKNSLIIAGHVAGAAHITGVENSIIVVASRQVRMHECKNVDIYLHCASRPIIEDCSNVRFSPIPENYMTASEEPVQNHWDQVDDFKWLKAEHSPNWSILPEEKRINSDTWTKDVPGGPGVGLEDIFKTVGLTGR
;
A
#
# COMPACT_ATOMS: atom_id res chain seq x y z
N MET A 1 -11.55 -57.75 -21.11
CA MET A 1 -12.77 -56.94 -21.04
C MET A 1 -12.39 -55.62 -20.40
N GLU A 2 -12.73 -54.54 -21.10
CA GLU A 2 -12.27 -53.17 -20.92
C GLU A 2 -12.74 -52.51 -19.60
N ASN A 3 -11.99 -51.49 -19.18
CA ASN A 3 -12.32 -50.54 -18.12
C ASN A 3 -13.66 -49.81 -18.38
N PRO A 4 -14.19 -49.13 -17.35
CA PRO A 4 -14.66 -47.77 -17.56
C PRO A 4 -13.91 -46.78 -16.67
N VAL A 5 -13.20 -45.89 -17.34
CA VAL A 5 -12.64 -44.63 -16.81
C VAL A 5 -13.82 -43.68 -16.59
N THR A 6 -14.03 -43.23 -15.35
CA THR A 6 -14.99 -42.16 -15.04
C THR A 6 -14.38 -40.81 -15.39
N ASN A 7 -14.82 -40.23 -16.50
CA ASN A 7 -14.59 -38.84 -16.88
C ASN A 7 -15.35 -37.90 -15.93
N TYR A 8 -14.62 -37.14 -15.11
CA TYR A 8 -15.18 -35.96 -14.45
C TYR A 8 -15.17 -34.79 -15.45
N HIS A 9 -16.35 -34.34 -15.84
CA HIS A 9 -16.53 -33.18 -16.69
C HIS A 9 -16.22 -31.92 -15.87
N GLN A 10 -15.08 -31.30 -16.14
CA GLN A 10 -14.72 -29.97 -15.66
C GLN A 10 -15.71 -28.96 -16.29
N SER A 11 -16.63 -28.43 -15.48
CA SER A 11 -17.57 -27.41 -15.92
C SER A 11 -16.83 -26.11 -16.17
N ALA A 12 -16.47 -25.86 -17.43
CA ALA A 12 -15.97 -24.57 -17.89
C ALA A 12 -16.99 -23.49 -17.56
N ILE A 13 -16.61 -22.53 -16.71
CA ILE A 13 -17.42 -21.35 -16.41
C ILE A 13 -17.64 -20.61 -17.72
N SER A 14 -18.89 -20.38 -18.10
CA SER A 14 -19.19 -19.73 -19.38
C SER A 14 -18.83 -18.25 -19.33
N ASP A 15 -18.38 -17.68 -20.46
CA ASP A 15 -18.07 -16.25 -20.57
C ASP A 15 -19.22 -15.34 -20.11
N SER A 16 -20.46 -15.82 -20.21
CA SER A 16 -21.65 -15.14 -19.69
C SER A 16 -21.64 -14.99 -18.16
N GLN A 17 -21.19 -16.02 -17.43
CA GLN A 17 -21.12 -15.97 -15.96
C GLN A 17 -20.01 -15.04 -15.46
N ILE A 18 -18.91 -14.95 -16.20
CA ILE A 18 -17.80 -14.04 -15.89
C ILE A 18 -18.25 -12.58 -16.09
N LYS A 19 -18.99 -12.29 -17.17
CA LYS A 19 -19.58 -10.98 -17.45
C LYS A 19 -20.57 -10.55 -16.37
N ASP A 20 -21.50 -11.44 -16.00
CA ASP A 20 -22.50 -11.13 -14.96
C ASP A 20 -21.84 -10.85 -13.61
N ARG A 21 -20.76 -11.58 -13.29
CA ARG A 21 -19.98 -11.36 -12.07
C ARG A 21 -19.25 -10.02 -12.09
N PHE A 22 -18.60 -9.67 -13.21
CA PHE A 22 -17.95 -8.37 -13.37
C PHE A 22 -18.94 -7.21 -13.28
N TYR A 23 -20.12 -7.34 -13.91
CA TYR A 23 -21.13 -6.30 -13.87
C TYR A 23 -21.70 -6.07 -12.46
N ARG A 24 -21.94 -7.15 -11.70
CA ARG A 24 -22.36 -7.04 -10.29
C ARG A 24 -21.30 -6.37 -9.44
N TYR A 25 -20.03 -6.74 -9.62
CA TYR A 25 -18.91 -6.10 -8.95
C TYR A 25 -18.83 -4.61 -9.30
N PHE A 26 -18.93 -4.24 -10.59
CA PHE A 26 -18.92 -2.86 -11.03
C PHE A 26 -20.06 -2.03 -10.41
N GLN A 27 -21.26 -2.58 -10.37
CA GLN A 27 -22.42 -1.92 -9.74
C GLN A 27 -22.22 -1.72 -8.24
N GLN A 28 -21.64 -2.70 -7.56
CA GLN A 28 -21.32 -2.62 -6.14
C GLN A 28 -20.28 -1.54 -5.86
N GLU A 29 -19.16 -1.54 -6.59
CA GLU A 29 -18.10 -0.54 -6.46
C GLU A 29 -18.61 0.88 -6.77
N CYS A 30 -19.46 1.03 -7.79
CA CYS A 30 -20.11 2.31 -8.09
C CYS A 30 -20.98 2.81 -6.92
N THR A 31 -21.72 1.90 -6.28
CA THR A 31 -22.57 2.23 -5.13
C THR A 31 -21.74 2.64 -3.93
N GLU A 32 -20.66 1.91 -3.66
CA GLU A 32 -19.73 2.20 -2.57
C GLU A 32 -19.01 3.54 -2.77
N LEU A 33 -18.48 3.81 -3.97
CA LEU A 33 -17.86 5.10 -4.28
C LEU A 33 -18.87 6.25 -4.19
N GLN A 34 -20.12 6.03 -4.60
CA GLN A 34 -21.17 7.02 -4.43
C GLN A 34 -21.47 7.31 -2.96
N GLU A 35 -21.50 6.29 -2.10
CA GLU A 35 -21.70 6.46 -0.66
C GLU A 35 -20.51 7.18 -0.01
N GLN A 36 -19.28 6.84 -0.41
CA GLN A 36 -18.07 7.52 0.05
C GLN A 36 -18.08 9.00 -0.35
N ILE A 37 -18.53 9.34 -1.56
CA ILE A 37 -18.70 10.74 -2.02
C ILE A 37 -19.72 11.48 -1.14
N VAL A 38 -20.84 10.87 -0.77
CA VAL A 38 -21.83 11.48 0.14
C VAL A 38 -21.23 11.69 1.53
N ARG A 39 -20.46 10.72 2.04
CA ARG A 39 -19.80 10.82 3.35
C ARG A 39 -18.74 11.94 3.40
N LEU A 40 -18.24 12.45 2.26
CA LEU A 40 -17.34 13.62 2.20
C LEU A 40 -17.91 14.87 2.88
N GLU A 41 -19.24 15.00 2.96
CA GLU A 41 -19.92 16.09 3.69
C GLU A 41 -19.65 16.07 5.20
N ASN A 42 -19.44 14.89 5.78
CA ASN A 42 -19.33 14.68 7.22
C ASN A 42 -17.90 14.79 7.76
N TYR A 43 -16.89 14.82 6.89
CA TYR A 43 -15.50 14.98 7.32
C TYR A 43 -15.16 16.44 7.63
N SER A 44 -14.40 16.64 8.71
CA SER A 44 -13.88 17.94 9.10
C SER A 44 -12.86 18.44 8.07
N PHE A 45 -12.86 19.75 7.82
CA PHE A 45 -11.85 20.41 6.97
C PHE A 45 -10.49 20.52 7.69
N VAL A 46 -10.47 20.34 9.00
CA VAL A 46 -9.27 20.46 9.84
C VAL A 46 -8.55 19.13 9.90
N GLY A 47 -7.26 19.11 9.54
CA GLY A 47 -6.39 17.93 9.72
C GLY A 47 -6.15 17.06 8.49
N GLY A 48 -6.62 17.45 7.30
CA GLY A 48 -6.33 16.71 6.06
C GLY A 48 -7.21 15.48 5.82
N GLU A 49 -7.97 15.01 6.82
CA GLU A 49 -8.84 13.82 6.71
C GLU A 49 -9.80 13.87 5.52
N LYS A 50 -10.36 15.06 5.24
CA LYS A 50 -11.25 15.27 4.08
C LYS A 50 -10.49 15.22 2.75
N GLN A 51 -9.23 15.68 2.72
CA GLN A 51 -8.37 15.58 1.54
C GLN A 51 -7.96 14.12 1.29
N ASP A 52 -7.62 13.39 2.35
CA ASP A 52 -7.28 11.97 2.29
C ASP A 52 -8.49 11.14 1.81
N ALA A 53 -9.70 11.43 2.29
CA ALA A 53 -10.92 10.78 1.84
C ALA A 53 -11.23 11.09 0.36
N ILE A 54 -10.98 12.32 -0.07
CA ILE A 54 -11.09 12.71 -1.48
C ILE A 54 -10.09 11.95 -2.36
N ASP A 55 -8.84 11.80 -1.92
CA ASP A 55 -7.79 11.11 -2.67
C ASP A 55 -8.03 9.59 -2.71
N HIS A 56 -8.65 9.05 -1.67
CA HIS A 56 -9.15 7.67 -1.63
C HIS A 56 -10.22 7.43 -2.69
N VAL A 57 -11.23 8.30 -2.77
CA VAL A 57 -12.30 8.20 -3.78
C VAL A 57 -11.74 8.36 -5.21
N LEU A 58 -10.82 9.29 -5.45
CA LEU A 58 -10.14 9.44 -6.76
C LEU A 58 -9.41 8.17 -7.20
N SER A 59 -8.71 7.55 -6.25
CA SER A 59 -7.97 6.31 -6.51
C SER A 59 -8.93 5.17 -6.84
N GLY A 60 -10.08 5.11 -6.16
CA GLY A 60 -11.14 4.14 -6.44
C GLY A 60 -11.78 4.32 -7.82
N ILE A 61 -12.12 5.56 -8.22
CA ILE A 61 -12.64 5.87 -9.56
C ILE A 61 -11.61 5.50 -10.64
N SER A 62 -10.34 5.82 -10.42
CA SER A 62 -9.25 5.52 -11.37
C SER A 62 -9.03 4.01 -11.54
N ARG A 63 -9.13 3.25 -10.45
CA ARG A 63 -9.08 1.78 -10.48
C ARG A 63 -10.27 1.21 -11.25
N LEU A 64 -11.48 1.68 -10.95
CA LEU A 64 -12.69 1.23 -11.64
C LEU A 64 -12.63 1.53 -13.15
N ALA A 65 -12.05 2.66 -13.54
CA ALA A 65 -11.82 3.01 -14.94
C ALA A 65 -10.83 2.07 -15.64
N ASN A 66 -9.73 1.70 -14.98
CA ASN A 66 -8.77 0.74 -15.50
C ASN A 66 -9.38 -0.67 -15.62
N ASP A 67 -10.14 -1.12 -14.61
CA ASP A 67 -10.82 -2.42 -14.61
C ASP A 67 -11.82 -2.53 -15.79
N VAL A 68 -12.52 -1.43 -16.12
CA VAL A 68 -13.42 -1.35 -17.30
C VAL A 68 -12.65 -1.35 -18.62
N SER A 69 -11.52 -0.65 -18.69
CA SER A 69 -10.63 -0.64 -19.86
C SER A 69 -10.08 -2.04 -20.15
N ASP A 70 -9.55 -2.72 -19.13
CA ASP A 70 -8.96 -4.06 -19.25
C ASP A 70 -10.03 -5.11 -19.59
N SER A 71 -11.23 -4.96 -19.03
CA SER A 71 -12.36 -5.87 -19.31
C SER A 71 -12.96 -5.65 -20.70
N SER A 72 -12.84 -4.46 -21.28
CA SER A 72 -13.33 -4.16 -22.64
C SER A 72 -12.65 -4.99 -23.74
N ALA A 73 -11.44 -5.51 -23.47
CA ALA A 73 -10.68 -6.36 -24.38
C ALA A 73 -11.27 -7.77 -24.56
N PHE A 74 -12.14 -8.23 -23.66
CA PHE A 74 -12.67 -9.61 -23.63
C PHE A 74 -14.15 -9.70 -24.01
N VAL A 75 -14.79 -8.59 -24.39
CA VAL A 75 -16.23 -8.54 -24.68
C VAL A 75 -16.48 -8.68 -26.18
N PRO A 76 -17.40 -9.54 -26.66
CA PRO A 76 -17.80 -9.59 -28.07
C PRO A 76 -18.43 -8.27 -28.56
N ALA A 77 -18.24 -7.94 -29.85
CA ALA A 77 -18.59 -6.63 -30.44
C ALA A 77 -20.05 -6.15 -30.23
N TYR A 78 -21.00 -7.07 -30.05
CA TYR A 78 -22.41 -6.76 -29.79
C TYR A 78 -22.63 -6.20 -28.37
N ASP A 79 -22.00 -6.81 -27.37
CA ASP A 79 -22.09 -6.41 -25.95
C ASP A 79 -21.18 -5.20 -25.63
N GLN A 80 -20.10 -5.01 -26.41
CA GLN A 80 -19.21 -3.85 -26.29
C GLN A 80 -19.95 -2.51 -26.42
N ARG A 81 -20.95 -2.44 -27.31
CA ARG A 81 -21.67 -1.17 -27.55
C ARG A 81 -22.51 -0.72 -26.37
N ILE A 82 -23.20 -1.64 -25.70
CA ILE A 82 -24.11 -1.32 -24.61
C ILE A 82 -23.34 -1.15 -23.29
N TYR A 83 -22.44 -2.10 -22.99
CA TYR A 83 -21.74 -2.12 -21.70
C TYR A 83 -20.43 -1.33 -21.74
N ALA A 84 -19.52 -1.63 -22.68
CA ALA A 84 -18.19 -1.02 -22.71
C ALA A 84 -18.17 0.41 -23.26
N GLN A 85 -19.05 0.77 -24.20
CA GLN A 85 -19.07 2.10 -24.82
C GLN A 85 -20.08 3.08 -24.22
N ALA A 86 -21.21 2.62 -23.66
CA ALA A 86 -22.31 3.51 -23.26
C ALA A 86 -22.60 3.53 -21.76
N SER A 87 -22.66 2.38 -21.07
CA SER A 87 -23.12 2.32 -19.68
C SER A 87 -22.00 2.50 -18.64
N LEU A 88 -20.94 1.69 -18.72
CA LEU A 88 -19.82 1.71 -17.77
C LEU A 88 -19.04 3.04 -17.78
N PRO A 89 -18.60 3.58 -18.94
CA PRO A 89 -17.89 4.86 -18.97
C PRO A 89 -18.78 6.04 -18.56
N LYS A 90 -20.10 5.97 -18.80
CA LYS A 90 -21.04 7.00 -18.35
C LYS A 90 -21.21 6.99 -16.83
N ALA A 91 -21.21 5.82 -16.20
CA ALA A 91 -21.25 5.70 -14.74
C ALA A 91 -19.95 6.24 -14.09
N ILE A 92 -18.79 5.93 -14.66
CA ILE A 92 -17.50 6.50 -14.23
C ILE A 92 -17.52 8.03 -14.34
N LYS A 93 -17.93 8.56 -15.50
CA LYS A 93 -18.04 10.01 -15.72
C LYS A 93 -19.01 10.67 -14.72
N ALA A 94 -20.13 10.02 -14.40
CA ALA A 94 -21.07 10.53 -13.41
C ALA A 94 -20.50 10.53 -11.98
N LEU A 95 -19.65 9.57 -11.62
CA LEU A 95 -18.92 9.57 -10.35
C LEU A 95 -17.87 10.69 -10.29
N GLU A 96 -17.14 10.91 -11.38
CA GLU A 96 -16.19 12.02 -11.51
C GLU A 96 -16.89 13.37 -11.37
N GLU A 97 -18.01 13.57 -12.06
CA GLU A 97 -18.82 14.80 -11.96
C GLU A 97 -19.35 15.02 -10.53
N LYS A 98 -19.85 13.97 -9.86
CA LYS A 98 -20.29 14.06 -8.45
C LYS A 98 -19.15 14.39 -7.50
N LEU A 99 -17.96 13.83 -7.71
CA LEU A 99 -16.78 14.14 -6.90
C LEU A 99 -16.32 15.59 -7.15
N GLN A 100 -16.36 16.07 -8.40
CA GLN A 100 -16.06 17.46 -8.73
C GLN A 100 -17.08 18.43 -8.10
N GLU A 101 -18.37 18.09 -8.11
CA GLU A 101 -19.40 18.89 -7.46
C GLU A 101 -19.19 18.95 -5.93
N ALA A 102 -18.90 17.81 -5.31
CA ALA A 102 -18.54 17.74 -3.89
C ALA A 102 -17.31 18.62 -3.59
N ARG A 103 -16.23 18.48 -4.38
CA ARG A 103 -15.03 19.33 -4.25
C ARG A 103 -15.33 20.82 -4.42
N ALA A 104 -16.16 21.20 -5.39
CA ALA A 104 -16.54 22.59 -5.62
C ALA A 104 -17.38 23.17 -4.46
N LYS A 105 -18.21 22.36 -3.81
CA LYS A 105 -18.96 22.75 -2.60
C LYS A 105 -18.05 23.00 -1.39
N PHE A 106 -16.91 22.30 -1.31
CA PHE A 106 -15.97 22.42 -0.20
C PHE A 106 -14.72 23.24 -0.50
N ALA A 107 -14.56 23.72 -1.73
CA ALA A 107 -13.52 24.67 -2.06
C ALA A 107 -13.69 25.90 -1.14
N PRO A 108 -12.63 26.39 -0.49
CA PRO A 108 -12.73 27.56 0.37
C PRO A 108 -13.28 28.70 -0.49
N ARG A 109 -14.48 29.18 -0.18
CA ARG A 109 -15.00 30.40 -0.81
C ARG A 109 -13.95 31.46 -0.56
N SER A 110 -13.37 32.01 -1.63
CA SER A 110 -12.49 33.18 -1.58
C SER A 110 -13.23 34.32 -0.86
N ARG A 111 -13.12 34.34 0.47
CA ARG A 111 -13.70 35.34 1.36
C ARG A 111 -12.64 36.31 1.85
N PHE A 112 -11.59 36.55 1.08
CA PHE A 112 -10.67 37.67 1.30
C PHE A 112 -10.11 38.13 -0.04
N GLN A 113 -10.95 38.73 -0.88
CA GLN A 113 -10.45 39.69 -1.84
C GLN A 113 -10.29 41.01 -1.08
N PHE A 114 -9.10 41.22 -0.50
CA PHE A 114 -8.72 42.56 -0.05
C PHE A 114 -8.77 43.45 -1.28
N LYS A 115 -9.76 44.34 -1.33
CA LYS A 115 -9.83 45.44 -2.29
C LYS A 115 -8.66 46.37 -1.97
N ASN A 116 -7.50 46.11 -2.55
CA ASN A 116 -6.38 47.04 -2.51
C ASN A 116 -6.79 48.29 -3.31
N LYS A 117 -7.35 49.28 -2.62
CA LYS A 117 -7.31 50.67 -3.05
C LYS A 117 -5.88 51.19 -2.83
N ASN A 118 -4.94 50.68 -3.61
CA ASN A 118 -3.65 51.34 -3.83
C ASN A 118 -3.56 51.64 -5.32
N THR A 119 -3.92 52.87 -5.66
CA THR A 119 -3.62 53.55 -6.92
C THR A 119 -2.11 53.79 -7.03
N SER A 120 -1.31 52.72 -7.16
CA SER A 120 0.12 52.75 -7.53
C SER A 120 0.78 51.38 -7.35
N ALA A 121 0.26 50.34 -8.00
CA ALA A 121 1.01 49.10 -8.21
C ALA A 121 0.84 48.70 -9.68
N ILE A 122 1.71 49.26 -10.51
CA ILE A 122 1.88 48.89 -11.92
C ILE A 122 2.35 47.44 -11.93
N SER A 123 1.66 46.58 -12.68
CA SER A 123 2.06 45.18 -12.88
C SER A 123 3.48 45.12 -13.44
N ILE A 124 4.26 44.12 -13.06
CA ILE A 124 5.65 43.93 -13.54
C ILE A 124 5.70 43.86 -15.08
N ASN A 125 4.60 43.45 -15.72
CA ASN A 125 4.46 43.46 -17.17
C ASN A 125 4.19 44.87 -17.75
N ASP A 126 3.46 45.74 -17.05
CA ASP A 126 3.24 47.15 -17.47
C ASP A 126 4.51 48.01 -17.24
N ALA A 127 5.31 47.70 -16.21
CA ALA A 127 6.55 48.41 -15.92
C ALA A 127 7.64 48.16 -17.00
N ALA A 128 7.65 46.98 -17.61
CA ALA A 128 8.53 46.64 -18.72
C ALA A 128 8.14 47.37 -20.03
N GLU A 129 6.85 47.61 -20.24
CA GLU A 129 6.32 48.27 -21.44
C GLU A 129 6.48 49.81 -21.37
N LEU A 130 6.37 50.41 -20.17
CA LEU A 130 6.65 51.83 -19.94
C LEU A 130 8.14 52.18 -20.01
N ALA A 131 9.04 51.27 -19.59
CA ALA A 131 10.49 51.46 -19.73
C ALA A 131 10.96 51.42 -21.19
N ALA A 132 10.24 50.72 -22.07
CA ALA A 132 10.51 50.69 -23.50
C ALA A 132 10.09 51.99 -24.22
N GLN A 133 9.07 52.70 -23.70
CA GLN A 133 8.57 53.95 -24.29
C GLN A 133 9.37 55.21 -23.86
N GLN A 134 10.13 55.15 -22.77
CA GLN A 134 10.87 56.31 -22.24
C GLN A 134 12.28 56.52 -22.81
N ARG A 135 12.73 55.69 -23.77
CA ARG A 135 14.02 55.86 -24.47
C ARG A 135 13.95 56.70 -25.75
N LEU A 136 12.83 57.35 -26.04
CA LEU A 136 12.62 58.10 -27.28
C LEU A 136 12.53 59.63 -27.14
N ASN A 137 12.60 60.22 -25.93
CA ASN A 137 12.48 61.68 -25.80
C ASN A 137 13.46 62.31 -24.78
N ALA A 138 14.48 62.96 -25.36
CA ALA A 138 15.02 64.28 -25.02
C ALA A 138 15.73 64.47 -23.65
N SER A 139 17.04 64.72 -23.64
CA SER A 139 17.73 66.01 -23.89
C SER A 139 17.71 66.95 -22.68
N GLY A 140 18.90 67.31 -22.17
CA GLY A 140 19.10 68.59 -21.47
C GLY A 140 19.72 68.55 -20.07
N LEU A 141 21.04 68.77 -20.02
CA LEU A 141 21.75 69.75 -19.16
C LEU A 141 21.55 69.77 -17.62
N ARG A 142 22.58 69.24 -16.91
CA ARG A 142 23.45 69.81 -15.83
C ARG A 142 23.15 71.22 -15.22
N PRO A 143 23.78 71.65 -14.09
CA PRO A 143 24.62 70.96 -13.06
C PRO A 143 24.33 71.37 -11.58
N GLY A 144 24.99 70.73 -10.59
CA GLY A 144 25.12 71.28 -9.22
C GLY A 144 25.82 70.35 -8.20
N PHE A 145 27.07 70.69 -7.86
CA PHE A 145 28.06 70.04 -6.97
C PHE A 145 27.67 70.12 -5.47
N ALA A 146 28.21 69.40 -4.46
CA ALA A 146 29.52 68.76 -4.21
C ALA A 146 29.38 67.59 -3.17
N SER A 147 30.02 66.43 -3.37
CA SER A 147 31.27 65.91 -2.73
C SER A 147 31.22 65.69 -1.20
N SER A 148 31.43 64.49 -0.66
CA SER A 148 32.75 63.85 -0.62
C SER A 148 32.74 62.36 -0.20
N THR A 149 33.60 61.58 -0.89
CA THR A 149 34.49 60.45 -0.47
C THR A 149 33.96 59.39 0.49
N GLU A 150 34.03 58.06 0.29
CA GLU A 150 35.04 57.20 -0.35
C GLU A 150 34.47 55.76 -0.33
N SER A 151 34.46 54.98 -1.43
CA SER A 151 34.19 53.52 -1.39
C SER A 151 34.46 52.77 -2.71
N SER A 152 35.30 51.74 -2.60
CA SER A 152 35.18 50.35 -3.12
C SER A 152 35.22 50.01 -4.63
N MET A 153 36.42 49.58 -5.06
CA MET A 153 36.80 48.31 -5.74
C MET A 153 35.90 47.75 -6.88
N ALA A 154 36.31 47.83 -8.15
CA ALA A 154 37.21 46.91 -8.91
C ALA A 154 36.41 45.89 -9.78
N THR A 155 36.09 46.22 -11.05
CA THR A 155 36.84 45.96 -12.32
C THR A 155 36.83 44.51 -12.82
N THR A 156 35.91 44.23 -13.75
CA THR A 156 35.97 43.18 -14.79
C THR A 156 36.99 43.52 -15.88
N PRO A 157 37.64 42.53 -16.52
CA PRO A 157 38.07 42.65 -17.92
C PRO A 157 37.19 41.81 -18.85
N ALA A 158 36.83 42.45 -19.96
CA ALA A 158 36.11 41.88 -21.09
C ALA A 158 37.03 41.05 -21.99
N ASN A 159 36.54 39.94 -22.54
CA ASN A 159 36.96 39.47 -23.85
C ASN A 159 35.77 38.85 -24.59
N LEU A 160 35.50 39.40 -25.76
CA LEU A 160 34.50 39.00 -26.75
C LEU A 160 35.12 37.96 -27.69
N MET A 161 34.43 36.86 -27.94
CA MET A 161 34.35 36.19 -29.26
C MET A 161 33.22 35.16 -29.21
N THR A 162 32.20 35.32 -30.05
CA THR A 162 31.12 34.35 -30.30
C THR A 162 31.35 33.71 -31.67
N PRO A 163 31.03 32.42 -31.85
CA PRO A 163 30.36 32.00 -33.09
C PRO A 163 29.01 31.29 -32.85
N PRO A 164 28.16 31.21 -33.89
CA PRO A 164 26.71 31.01 -33.78
C PRO A 164 26.30 29.54 -33.96
N GLY A 165 25.18 29.11 -33.37
CA GLY A 165 24.58 27.83 -33.74
C GLY A 165 23.57 27.24 -32.75
N GLU A 166 22.36 27.05 -33.28
CA GLU A 166 21.42 25.96 -32.99
C GLU A 166 20.41 26.10 -31.83
N ARG A 167 19.15 26.10 -32.27
CA ARG A 167 17.94 25.81 -31.52
C ARG A 167 17.87 24.28 -31.33
N ASP A 168 17.15 23.87 -30.29
CA ASP A 168 16.85 22.48 -29.88
C ASP A 168 17.83 21.84 -28.87
N SER A 169 17.67 22.21 -27.60
CA SER A 169 17.98 21.32 -26.48
C SER A 169 16.70 21.00 -25.73
N LYS A 170 16.29 19.73 -25.85
CA LYS A 170 15.22 19.08 -25.09
C LYS A 170 15.34 19.43 -23.60
N ASP A 171 14.21 19.79 -23.01
CA ASP A 171 13.96 19.82 -21.57
C ASP A 171 14.10 18.40 -21.00
N THR A 172 15.34 17.97 -20.74
CA THR A 172 15.61 16.80 -19.90
C THR A 172 15.49 17.26 -18.45
N LEU A 173 14.27 17.16 -17.91
CA LEU A 173 14.06 17.04 -16.47
C LEU A 173 14.99 15.94 -15.97
N GLY A 174 16.06 16.34 -15.29
CA GLY A 174 16.99 15.41 -14.66
C GLY A 174 16.23 14.54 -13.65
N ASP A 175 16.52 13.24 -13.63
CA ASP A 175 16.01 12.35 -12.60
C ASP A 175 16.31 12.94 -11.22
N LEU A 176 15.26 13.16 -10.42
CA LEU A 176 15.45 13.51 -9.02
C LEU A 176 16.26 12.39 -8.36
N PRO A 177 17.24 12.72 -7.52
CA PRO A 177 17.98 11.70 -6.78
C PRO A 177 16.99 10.87 -5.94
N SER A 178 16.81 9.61 -6.30
CA SER A 178 16.07 8.63 -5.50
C SER A 178 16.93 8.27 -4.30
N PHE A 179 16.71 8.96 -3.18
CA PHE A 179 17.28 8.53 -1.91
C PHE A 179 16.52 7.30 -1.43
N PRO A 180 17.19 6.19 -1.07
CA PRO A 180 16.52 5.04 -0.48
C PRO A 180 15.79 5.50 0.80
N LYS A 181 14.46 5.47 0.78
CA LYS A 181 13.66 5.90 1.94
C LYS A 181 13.86 4.87 3.06
N ASN A 182 14.40 5.29 4.21
CA ASN A 182 14.56 4.41 5.36
C ASN A 182 13.25 4.29 6.14
N TYR A 183 12.41 3.33 5.73
CA TYR A 183 11.09 3.09 6.31
C TYR A 183 11.15 2.73 7.81
N ASN A 184 12.24 2.10 8.26
CA ASN A 184 12.40 1.74 9.67
C ASN A 184 12.56 3.00 10.54
N GLU A 185 13.34 3.98 10.08
CA GLU A 185 13.42 5.27 10.77
C GLU A 185 12.10 6.03 10.78
N GLU A 186 11.33 5.98 9.68
CA GLU A 186 10.01 6.61 9.59
C GLU A 186 9.02 6.00 10.59
N MET A 187 8.99 4.67 10.71
CA MET A 187 8.14 3.97 11.68
C MET A 187 8.54 4.30 13.13
N SER A 188 9.84 4.46 13.40
CA SER A 188 10.36 4.86 14.72
C SER A 188 10.07 6.33 15.06
N ARG A 189 10.00 7.23 14.06
CA ARG A 189 9.77 8.68 14.25
C ARG A 189 8.29 9.11 14.17
N GLY A 190 7.39 8.22 13.72
CA GLY A 190 5.99 8.55 13.43
C GLY A 190 5.16 9.10 14.61
N MET A 191 4.06 9.78 14.27
CA MET A 191 3.08 10.43 15.16
C MET A 191 2.68 9.60 16.40
N PRO A 192 2.24 10.23 17.50
CA PRO A 192 1.80 9.53 18.71
C PRO A 192 0.56 8.68 18.41
N GLY A 193 0.71 7.36 18.47
CA GLY A 193 -0.33 6.36 18.24
C GLY A 193 0.26 4.95 18.13
N PRO A 194 -0.47 3.88 18.49
CA PRO A 194 0.07 2.52 18.49
C PRO A 194 0.16 1.86 17.09
N ILE A 195 -0.59 2.39 16.11
CA ILE A 195 -0.67 1.83 14.75
C ILE A 195 0.24 2.62 13.78
N ARG A 196 0.96 1.90 12.92
CA ARG A 196 1.85 2.43 11.87
C ARG A 196 1.42 1.87 10.52
N LYS A 197 1.21 2.76 9.53
CA LYS A 197 0.88 2.40 8.14
C LYS A 197 1.94 2.98 7.19
N PRO A 198 3.12 2.35 7.07
CA PRO A 198 4.22 2.85 6.23
C PRO A 198 3.87 2.78 4.73
N SER A 199 4.36 3.72 3.94
CA SER A 199 4.19 3.70 2.48
C SER A 199 5.38 3.04 1.81
N PHE A 200 5.16 1.91 1.12
CA PHE A 200 6.20 1.18 0.38
C PHE A 200 6.19 1.50 -1.13
N SER A 201 5.74 2.70 -1.51
CA SER A 201 5.43 3.04 -2.91
C SER A 201 6.61 2.95 -3.89
N GLN A 202 7.85 3.05 -3.39
CA GLN A 202 9.11 2.97 -4.15
C GLN A 202 9.95 1.72 -3.81
N ALA A 203 9.49 0.87 -2.90
CA ALA A 203 10.24 -0.30 -2.46
C ALA A 203 9.93 -1.52 -3.33
N THR A 204 10.93 -2.34 -3.59
CA THR A 204 10.78 -3.66 -4.23
C THR A 204 10.65 -4.79 -3.21
N ASN A 205 11.09 -4.57 -1.98
CA ASN A 205 11.07 -5.55 -0.89
C ASN A 205 10.50 -4.91 0.39
N VAL A 206 9.82 -5.70 1.21
CA VAL A 206 9.40 -5.31 2.56
C VAL A 206 10.48 -5.76 3.53
N ASN A 207 11.11 -4.82 4.25
CA ASN A 207 12.06 -5.11 5.31
C ASN A 207 11.75 -4.30 6.57
N ILE A 208 11.28 -4.98 7.61
CA ILE A 208 10.92 -4.39 8.90
C ILE A 208 11.84 -4.96 9.97
N THR A 209 12.59 -4.10 10.65
CA THR A 209 13.62 -4.54 11.59
C THR A 209 13.67 -3.69 12.86
N GLY A 210 13.87 -4.34 14.01
CA GLY A 210 14.28 -3.66 15.25
C GLY A 210 13.18 -2.90 15.98
N HIS A 211 11.92 -3.21 15.72
CA HIS A 211 10.78 -2.54 16.36
C HIS A 211 10.32 -3.28 17.61
N THR A 212 9.83 -2.52 18.59
CA THR A 212 9.23 -3.07 19.81
C THR A 212 7.92 -2.38 20.14
N GLY A 213 6.88 -3.14 20.47
CA GLY A 213 5.61 -2.56 20.95
C GLY A 213 4.79 -1.85 19.86
N LEU A 214 4.98 -2.18 18.58
CA LEU A 214 4.30 -1.51 17.47
C LEU A 214 3.27 -2.41 16.79
N HIS A 215 2.18 -1.81 16.35
CA HIS A 215 1.22 -2.43 15.45
C HIS A 215 1.43 -1.87 14.04
N ILE A 216 1.99 -2.66 13.13
CA ILE A 216 2.36 -2.27 11.77
C ILE A 216 1.42 -2.94 10.78
N ILE A 217 0.68 -2.16 10.01
CA ILE A 217 -0.23 -2.67 8.96
C ILE A 217 0.26 -2.15 7.61
N LEU A 218 0.56 -3.06 6.70
CA LEU A 218 1.02 -2.69 5.37
C LEU A 218 -0.18 -2.26 4.51
N PRO A 219 -0.13 -1.08 3.89
CA PRO A 219 -1.17 -0.65 2.96
C PRO A 219 -1.10 -1.45 1.65
N SER A 220 -2.18 -1.42 0.87
CA SER A 220 -2.24 -2.06 -0.46
C SER A 220 -1.15 -1.58 -1.43
N SER A 221 -0.61 -0.37 -1.24
CA SER A 221 0.51 0.16 -2.02
C SER A 221 1.80 -0.65 -1.85
N ALA A 222 1.92 -1.45 -0.79
CA ALA A 222 3.03 -2.37 -0.57
C ALA A 222 2.99 -3.63 -1.46
N SER A 223 1.93 -3.83 -2.24
CA SER A 223 1.85 -4.92 -3.25
C SER A 223 2.96 -4.85 -4.31
N ARG A 224 3.58 -3.68 -4.51
CA ARG A 224 4.76 -3.53 -5.39
C ARG A 224 6.07 -3.99 -4.75
N ALA A 225 6.08 -4.16 -3.43
CA ALA A 225 7.25 -4.52 -2.63
C ALA A 225 7.29 -6.01 -2.27
N THR A 226 6.56 -6.86 -2.99
CA THR A 226 6.39 -8.29 -2.67
C THR A 226 7.43 -9.18 -3.36
N ALA A 227 8.51 -8.62 -3.90
CA ALA A 227 9.62 -9.46 -4.40
C ALA A 227 10.28 -10.27 -3.27
N SER A 228 10.31 -9.73 -2.05
CA SER A 228 10.72 -10.46 -0.83
C SER A 228 10.20 -9.76 0.42
N GLY A 229 9.84 -10.55 1.43
CA GLY A 229 9.47 -10.08 2.77
C GLY A 229 10.50 -10.51 3.82
N SER A 230 10.96 -9.57 4.65
CA SER A 230 11.88 -9.84 5.76
C SER A 230 11.45 -9.10 7.02
N LEU A 231 11.18 -9.86 8.08
CA LEU A 231 10.88 -9.32 9.41
C LEU A 231 11.94 -9.80 10.39
N THR A 232 12.68 -8.87 11.00
CA THR A 232 13.80 -9.24 11.87
C THR A 232 13.83 -8.47 13.18
N LYS A 233 14.27 -9.11 14.28
CA LYS A 233 14.48 -8.43 15.58
C LYS A 233 13.23 -7.67 16.06
N LEU A 234 12.07 -8.33 16.02
CA LEU A 234 10.80 -7.74 16.47
C LEU A 234 10.43 -8.27 17.85
N SER A 235 9.92 -7.39 18.73
CA SER A 235 9.49 -7.78 20.07
C SER A 235 8.17 -7.14 20.42
N ARG A 236 7.18 -7.90 20.90
CA ARG A 236 5.85 -7.34 21.24
C ARG A 236 5.24 -6.53 20.09
N CYS A 237 5.38 -7.01 18.85
CA CYS A 237 4.85 -6.33 17.68
C CYS A 237 3.66 -7.10 17.09
N ILE A 238 2.77 -6.37 16.43
CA ILE A 238 1.74 -6.93 15.56
C ILE A 238 2.09 -6.46 14.16
N VAL A 239 2.27 -7.38 13.20
CA VAL A 239 2.59 -7.02 11.82
C VAL A 239 1.58 -7.67 10.89
N ASP A 240 0.83 -6.87 10.14
CA ASP A 240 -0.14 -7.34 9.16
C ASP A 240 0.29 -6.99 7.72
N MET A 241 0.61 -8.03 6.96
CA MET A 241 1.00 -8.01 5.54
C MET A 241 -0.02 -8.73 4.64
N SER A 242 -1.22 -9.03 5.15
CA SER A 242 -2.26 -9.75 4.40
C SER A 242 -2.82 -8.94 3.22
N VAL A 243 -3.10 -7.66 3.44
CA VAL A 243 -3.68 -6.75 2.42
C VAL A 243 -2.85 -6.67 1.13
N PRO A 244 -1.52 -6.40 1.16
CA PRO A 244 -0.74 -6.30 -0.08
C PRO A 244 -0.56 -7.64 -0.81
N THR A 245 -0.76 -8.78 -0.14
CA THR A 245 -0.56 -10.12 -0.73
C THR A 245 -1.84 -10.78 -1.22
N ALA A 246 -3.02 -10.19 -0.92
CA ALA A 246 -4.32 -10.77 -1.25
C ALA A 246 -4.66 -10.77 -2.76
N THR A 247 -4.12 -9.84 -3.57
CA THR A 247 -4.53 -9.67 -4.99
C THR A 247 -3.37 -9.91 -5.96
N LYS A 248 -3.11 -11.18 -6.31
CA LYS A 248 -2.14 -11.61 -7.34
C LYS A 248 -0.68 -11.14 -7.14
N ALA A 249 -0.32 -10.69 -5.94
CA ALA A 249 1.02 -10.22 -5.61
C ALA A 249 1.58 -10.91 -4.34
N PRO A 250 1.62 -12.25 -4.28
CA PRO A 250 2.20 -12.96 -3.14
C PRO A 250 3.70 -12.68 -3.03
N PHE A 251 4.26 -12.79 -1.83
CA PHE A 251 5.71 -12.69 -1.65
C PHE A 251 6.42 -13.83 -2.41
N ALA A 252 7.49 -13.54 -3.15
CA ALA A 252 8.28 -14.62 -3.76
C ALA A 252 8.99 -15.48 -2.70
N GLY A 253 9.37 -14.87 -1.58
CA GLY A 253 9.93 -15.55 -0.41
C GLY A 253 9.76 -14.70 0.85
N LEU A 254 9.76 -15.37 2.00
CA LEU A 254 9.58 -14.73 3.31
C LEU A 254 10.66 -15.21 4.29
N ALA A 255 11.27 -14.27 5.01
CA ALA A 255 12.19 -14.54 6.11
C ALA A 255 11.70 -13.89 7.40
N LEU A 256 11.47 -14.70 8.44
CA LEU A 256 11.15 -14.25 9.79
C LEU A 256 12.31 -14.65 10.70
N ASN A 257 12.98 -13.68 11.32
CA ASN A 257 14.19 -13.96 12.11
C ASN A 257 14.19 -13.21 13.45
N ASN A 258 14.40 -13.93 14.55
CA ASN A 258 14.56 -13.36 15.89
C ASN A 258 13.36 -12.49 16.29
N ILE A 259 12.18 -13.12 16.37
CA ILE A 259 10.91 -12.47 16.71
C ILE A 259 10.39 -13.01 18.03
N LYS A 260 10.00 -12.13 18.95
CA LYS A 260 9.54 -12.52 20.29
C LYS A 260 8.20 -11.89 20.63
N ASN A 261 7.32 -12.63 21.31
CA ASN A 261 6.06 -12.11 21.86
C ASN A 261 5.22 -11.35 20.83
N SER A 262 5.19 -11.78 19.57
CA SER A 262 4.60 -11.01 18.47
C SER A 262 3.52 -11.77 17.73
N LEU A 263 2.64 -11.05 17.05
CA LEU A 263 1.65 -11.59 16.12
C LEU A 263 2.04 -11.17 14.70
N ILE A 264 2.33 -12.15 13.84
CA ILE A 264 2.76 -11.92 12.46
C ILE A 264 1.73 -12.50 11.52
N ILE A 265 1.05 -11.65 10.74
CA ILE A 265 0.15 -12.04 9.67
C ILE A 265 0.89 -11.78 8.36
N ALA A 266 1.53 -12.81 7.84
CA ALA A 266 2.42 -12.70 6.70
C ALA A 266 1.69 -12.67 5.35
N GLY A 267 0.46 -13.19 5.30
CA GLY A 267 -0.31 -13.34 4.06
C GLY A 267 0.22 -14.44 3.16
N HIS A 268 0.20 -14.22 1.84
CA HIS A 268 0.54 -15.22 0.82
C HIS A 268 2.00 -15.15 0.36
N VAL A 269 2.61 -16.33 0.25
CA VAL A 269 3.99 -16.54 -0.19
C VAL A 269 4.01 -17.60 -1.31
N ALA A 270 4.44 -17.21 -2.52
CA ALA A 270 4.54 -18.08 -3.69
C ALA A 270 5.81 -18.95 -3.71
N GLY A 271 6.63 -18.89 -2.66
CA GLY A 271 7.85 -19.69 -2.50
C GLY A 271 7.97 -20.26 -1.09
N ALA A 272 9.16 -20.14 -0.51
CA ALA A 272 9.46 -20.65 0.82
C ALA A 272 9.34 -19.55 1.89
N ALA A 273 8.83 -19.93 3.05
CA ALA A 273 8.88 -19.15 4.27
C ALA A 273 9.91 -19.78 5.22
N HIS A 274 10.94 -19.01 5.54
CA HIS A 274 11.98 -19.37 6.50
C HIS A 274 11.70 -18.66 7.82
N ILE A 275 11.57 -19.43 8.89
CA ILE A 275 11.20 -18.94 10.21
C ILE A 275 12.28 -19.40 11.19
N THR A 276 13.06 -18.47 11.73
CA THR A 276 14.22 -18.78 12.57
C THR A 276 14.18 -17.98 13.86
N GLY A 277 14.42 -18.63 15.01
CA GLY A 277 14.55 -17.94 16.29
C GLY A 277 13.27 -17.22 16.72
N VAL A 278 12.10 -17.81 16.48
CA VAL A 278 10.81 -17.23 16.88
C VAL A 278 10.33 -17.82 18.20
N GLU A 279 9.98 -16.95 19.15
CA GLU A 279 9.60 -17.35 20.50
C GLU A 279 8.27 -16.72 20.94
N ASN A 280 7.43 -17.50 21.63
CA ASN A 280 6.19 -17.02 22.27
C ASN A 280 5.32 -16.17 21.33
N SER A 281 5.18 -16.59 20.08
CA SER A 281 4.58 -15.77 19.01
C SER A 281 3.52 -16.55 18.24
N ILE A 282 2.67 -15.81 17.52
CA ILE A 282 1.68 -16.38 16.60
C ILE A 282 2.06 -15.97 15.19
N ILE A 283 2.05 -16.93 14.26
CA ILE A 283 2.34 -16.71 12.85
C ILE A 283 1.17 -17.18 12.02
N VAL A 284 0.71 -16.35 11.09
CA VAL A 284 -0.32 -16.68 10.10
C VAL A 284 0.31 -16.57 8.72
N VAL A 285 0.39 -17.67 7.98
CA VAL A 285 1.06 -17.69 6.67
C VAL A 285 0.45 -18.74 5.73
N ALA A 286 0.28 -18.36 4.47
CA ALA A 286 -0.01 -19.28 3.37
C ALA A 286 1.22 -19.35 2.46
N SER A 287 1.85 -20.51 2.33
CA SER A 287 3.13 -20.67 1.63
C SER A 287 3.20 -21.98 0.85
N ARG A 288 4.09 -22.09 -0.13
CA ARG A 288 4.34 -23.39 -0.79
C ARG A 288 5.25 -24.29 0.05
N GLN A 289 6.22 -23.70 0.75
CA GLN A 289 7.10 -24.41 1.69
C GLN A 289 7.25 -23.61 2.98
N VAL A 290 7.33 -24.31 4.11
CA VAL A 290 7.66 -23.70 5.41
C VAL A 290 8.79 -24.49 6.06
N ARG A 291 9.81 -23.76 6.49
CA ARG A 291 10.93 -24.29 7.30
C ARG A 291 11.06 -23.48 8.56
N MET A 292 10.95 -24.15 9.70
CA MET A 292 11.12 -23.55 11.02
C MET A 292 12.40 -24.07 11.67
N HIS A 293 13.16 -23.18 12.28
CA HIS A 293 14.39 -23.49 12.99
C HIS A 293 14.47 -22.71 14.30
N GLU A 294 14.92 -23.34 15.39
CA GLU A 294 15.10 -22.68 16.70
C GLU A 294 13.84 -21.94 17.21
N CYS A 295 12.65 -22.50 16.96
CA CYS A 295 11.38 -21.88 17.37
C CYS A 295 10.82 -22.50 18.66
N LYS A 296 10.29 -21.67 19.57
CA LYS A 296 9.76 -22.12 20.86
C LYS A 296 8.42 -21.50 21.21
N ASN A 297 7.46 -22.31 21.66
CA ASN A 297 6.12 -21.86 22.07
C ASN A 297 5.42 -21.02 20.98
N VAL A 298 5.42 -21.54 19.74
CA VAL A 298 4.88 -20.83 18.57
C VAL A 298 3.58 -21.48 18.13
N ASP A 299 2.54 -20.67 17.94
CA ASP A 299 1.33 -21.11 17.25
C ASP A 299 1.42 -20.68 15.79
N ILE A 300 1.26 -21.62 14.88
CA ILE A 300 1.30 -21.35 13.45
C ILE A 300 -0.01 -21.75 12.80
N TYR A 301 -0.68 -20.74 12.23
CA TYR A 301 -1.86 -20.88 11.39
C TYR A 301 -1.38 -20.96 9.93
N LEU A 302 -1.48 -22.15 9.35
CA LEU A 302 -0.74 -22.50 8.16
C LEU A 302 -1.66 -23.02 7.05
N HIS A 303 -1.39 -22.55 5.84
CA HIS A 303 -1.71 -23.26 4.62
C HIS A 303 -0.39 -23.59 3.91
N CYS A 304 -0.09 -24.88 3.71
CA CYS A 304 1.15 -25.30 3.06
C CYS A 304 0.92 -26.32 1.94
N ALA A 305 1.49 -26.05 0.77
CA ALA A 305 1.44 -26.98 -0.37
C ALA A 305 2.29 -28.23 -0.16
N SER A 306 3.32 -28.16 0.68
CA SER A 306 4.17 -29.28 1.06
C SER A 306 4.16 -29.51 2.57
N ARG A 307 4.72 -30.64 2.98
CA ARG A 307 4.95 -30.94 4.40
C ARG A 307 5.86 -29.87 5.03
N PRO A 308 5.45 -29.20 6.12
CA PRO A 308 6.29 -28.26 6.84
C PRO A 308 7.45 -28.99 7.52
N ILE A 309 8.62 -28.36 7.56
CA ILE A 309 9.81 -28.94 8.21
C ILE A 309 10.17 -28.11 9.44
N ILE A 310 10.42 -28.77 10.57
CA ILE A 310 10.92 -28.14 11.79
C ILE A 310 12.26 -28.73 12.20
N GLU A 311 13.11 -27.91 12.83
CA GLU A 311 14.41 -28.31 13.37
C GLU A 311 14.71 -27.49 14.63
N ASP A 312 15.25 -28.11 15.69
CA ASP A 312 15.55 -27.44 16.97
C ASP A 312 14.35 -26.66 17.56
N CYS A 313 13.14 -27.12 17.27
CA CYS A 313 11.91 -26.51 17.74
C CYS A 313 11.40 -27.17 19.02
N SER A 314 10.61 -26.44 19.82
CA SER A 314 9.90 -27.00 20.97
C SER A 314 8.55 -26.35 21.17
N ASN A 315 7.52 -27.16 21.46
CA ASN A 315 6.15 -26.70 21.70
C ASN A 315 5.61 -25.82 20.54
N VAL A 316 5.78 -26.27 19.30
CA VAL A 316 5.19 -25.63 18.12
C VAL A 316 3.81 -26.23 17.85
N ARG A 317 2.78 -25.41 17.68
CA ARG A 317 1.40 -25.87 17.53
C ARG A 317 0.84 -25.43 16.19
N PHE A 318 0.40 -26.37 15.37
CA PHE A 318 -0.09 -26.12 14.02
C PHE A 318 -1.63 -26.06 13.99
N SER A 319 -2.17 -25.14 13.20
CA SER A 319 -3.60 -24.97 12.93
C SER A 319 -3.79 -24.70 11.44
N PRO A 320 -4.93 -25.05 10.84
CA PRO A 320 -5.28 -24.51 9.53
C PRO A 320 -5.36 -22.98 9.59
N ILE A 321 -5.07 -22.33 8.46
CA ILE A 321 -5.22 -20.88 8.31
C ILE A 321 -6.71 -20.48 8.45
N PRO A 322 -7.04 -19.33 9.07
CA PRO A 322 -8.41 -18.82 9.08
C PRO A 322 -8.90 -18.51 7.66
N GLU A 323 -10.19 -18.75 7.39
CA GLU A 323 -10.82 -18.53 6.06
C GLU A 323 -10.62 -17.11 5.55
N ASN A 324 -10.60 -16.12 6.45
CA ASN A 324 -10.43 -14.71 6.13
C ASN A 324 -9.09 -14.39 5.44
N TYR A 325 -8.07 -15.23 5.64
CA TYR A 325 -6.75 -15.10 5.04
C TYR A 325 -6.53 -16.09 3.89
N MET A 326 -7.56 -16.83 3.49
CA MET A 326 -7.52 -17.73 2.35
C MET A 326 -7.93 -16.96 1.08
N THR A 327 -7.12 -17.02 0.02
CA THR A 327 -7.50 -16.44 -1.27
C THR A 327 -8.39 -17.41 -2.04
N ALA A 328 -9.45 -16.88 -2.65
CA ALA A 328 -10.44 -17.66 -3.39
C ALA A 328 -9.97 -18.12 -4.80
N SER A 329 -8.67 -18.23 -5.06
CA SER A 329 -8.15 -18.41 -6.43
C SER A 329 -7.07 -19.49 -6.58
N GLU A 330 -7.36 -20.40 -7.52
CA GLU A 330 -6.54 -21.35 -8.28
C GLU A 330 -6.11 -22.67 -7.60
N GLU A 331 -6.85 -23.73 -7.99
CA GLU A 331 -6.71 -25.16 -7.68
C GLU A 331 -6.67 -25.47 -6.16
N PRO A 332 -7.45 -26.44 -5.64
CA PRO A 332 -7.31 -26.85 -4.25
C PRO A 332 -5.95 -27.55 -4.09
N VAL A 333 -4.89 -26.76 -3.89
CA VAL A 333 -3.59 -27.27 -3.51
C VAL A 333 -3.77 -27.93 -2.16
N GLN A 334 -3.47 -29.22 -2.09
CA GLN A 334 -3.65 -30.00 -0.88
C GLN A 334 -2.89 -29.35 0.27
N ASN A 335 -3.62 -29.04 1.35
CA ASN A 335 -3.05 -28.39 2.51
C ASN A 335 -2.44 -29.44 3.44
N HIS A 336 -1.12 -29.36 3.67
CA HIS A 336 -0.32 -30.29 4.47
C HIS A 336 0.07 -29.72 5.85
N TRP A 337 -0.67 -28.73 6.35
CA TRP A 337 -0.38 -28.03 7.60
C TRP A 337 -0.21 -28.96 8.83
N ASP A 338 -0.84 -30.14 8.82
CA ASP A 338 -0.86 -31.14 9.89
C ASP A 338 0.16 -32.28 9.71
N GLN A 339 0.93 -32.28 8.60
CA GLN A 339 1.89 -33.33 8.27
C GLN A 339 3.33 -32.85 8.41
N VAL A 340 3.71 -32.47 9.62
CA VAL A 340 5.00 -31.83 9.91
C VAL A 340 6.13 -32.86 10.04
N ASP A 341 7.25 -32.60 9.37
CA ASP A 341 8.48 -33.37 9.47
C ASP A 341 9.44 -32.70 10.47
N ASP A 342 9.74 -33.39 11.57
CA ASP A 342 10.77 -32.96 12.53
C ASP A 342 12.12 -33.59 12.18
N PHE A 343 13.02 -32.77 11.64
CA PHE A 343 14.27 -33.24 11.05
C PHE A 343 15.22 -33.91 12.06
N LYS A 344 15.16 -33.52 13.33
CA LYS A 344 16.03 -34.09 14.39
C LYS A 344 15.37 -35.23 15.15
N TRP A 345 14.11 -35.54 14.86
CA TRP A 345 13.40 -36.65 15.50
C TRP A 345 13.50 -37.93 14.66
N LEU A 346 14.48 -38.77 15.00
CA LEU A 346 14.76 -40.01 14.27
C LEU A 346 13.92 -41.22 14.71
N LYS A 347 12.94 -41.03 15.62
CA LYS A 347 12.10 -42.11 16.13
C LYS A 347 10.84 -42.25 15.26
N ALA A 348 10.28 -43.45 15.22
CA ALA A 348 9.02 -43.72 14.52
C ALA A 348 7.78 -43.12 15.21
N GLU A 349 7.90 -42.81 16.50
CA GLU A 349 6.84 -42.19 17.29
C GLU A 349 6.62 -40.72 16.89
N HIS A 350 5.45 -40.17 17.24
CA HIS A 350 5.16 -38.75 17.04
C HIS A 350 6.18 -37.86 17.78
N SER A 351 6.68 -36.82 17.12
CA SER A 351 7.64 -35.89 17.75
C SER A 351 6.96 -35.09 18.86
N PRO A 352 7.56 -34.99 20.06
CA PRO A 352 7.02 -34.16 21.14
C PRO A 352 7.21 -32.66 20.88
N ASN A 353 7.99 -32.29 19.87
CA ASN A 353 8.34 -30.89 19.58
C ASN A 353 7.21 -30.12 18.90
N TRP A 354 6.24 -30.83 18.32
CA TRP A 354 5.07 -30.24 17.70
C TRP A 354 3.77 -30.98 18.00
N SER A 355 2.66 -30.25 17.89
CA SER A 355 1.32 -30.81 18.04
C SER A 355 0.31 -30.00 17.22
N ILE A 356 -0.92 -30.50 17.13
CA ILE A 356 -2.03 -29.75 16.56
C ILE A 356 -2.58 -28.81 17.64
N LEU A 357 -2.84 -27.56 17.27
CA LEU A 357 -3.52 -26.59 18.13
C LEU A 357 -5.01 -27.00 18.25
N PRO A 358 -5.49 -27.32 19.46
CA PRO A 358 -6.89 -27.67 19.69
C PRO A 358 -7.83 -26.53 19.29
N GLU A 359 -9.01 -26.87 18.76
CA GLU A 359 -9.98 -25.90 18.22
C GLU A 359 -10.40 -24.86 19.26
N GLU A 360 -10.57 -25.27 20.51
CA GLU A 360 -10.94 -24.43 21.64
C GLU A 360 -9.85 -23.41 22.03
N LYS A 361 -8.60 -23.64 21.60
CA LYS A 361 -7.47 -22.73 21.82
C LYS A 361 -7.16 -21.88 20.57
N ARG A 362 -7.89 -22.09 19.47
CA ARG A 362 -7.74 -21.27 18.26
C ARG A 362 -8.40 -19.91 18.48
N ILE A 363 -7.85 -18.90 17.82
CA ILE A 363 -8.39 -17.54 17.84
C ILE A 363 -9.69 -17.52 17.04
N ASN A 364 -10.72 -16.90 17.63
CA ASN A 364 -12.04 -16.77 17.01
C ASN A 364 -11.97 -15.95 15.71
N SER A 365 -12.75 -16.36 14.70
CA SER A 365 -12.93 -15.64 13.42
C SER A 365 -13.24 -14.15 13.59
N ASP A 366 -14.01 -13.78 14.62
CA ASP A 366 -14.34 -12.39 14.93
C ASP A 366 -13.12 -11.56 15.34
N THR A 367 -12.17 -12.15 16.08
CA THR A 367 -10.95 -11.45 16.53
C THR A 367 -10.07 -11.06 15.34
N TRP A 368 -9.98 -11.92 14.32
CA TRP A 368 -9.21 -11.63 13.10
C TRP A 368 -9.78 -10.46 12.29
N THR A 369 -11.10 -10.23 12.33
CA THR A 369 -11.75 -9.17 11.54
C THR A 369 -11.99 -7.88 12.31
N LYS A 370 -12.27 -7.96 13.61
CA LYS A 370 -12.68 -6.81 14.43
C LYS A 370 -11.52 -6.21 15.23
N ASP A 371 -10.70 -7.06 15.85
CA ASP A 371 -9.69 -6.61 16.81
C ASP A 371 -8.33 -6.40 16.15
N VAL A 372 -7.89 -7.39 15.36
CA VAL A 372 -6.56 -7.41 14.73
C VAL A 372 -6.31 -6.22 13.79
N PRO A 373 -7.25 -5.77 12.94
CA PRO A 373 -7.02 -4.59 12.07
C PRO A 373 -6.92 -3.26 12.84
N GLY A 374 -7.22 -3.25 14.13
CA GLY A 374 -7.25 -2.07 14.99
C GLY A 374 -8.52 -1.24 14.81
N GLY A 375 -9.32 -1.15 15.88
CA GLY A 375 -10.52 -0.31 15.97
C GLY A 375 -10.37 0.85 16.96
N PRO A 376 -11.32 1.81 16.97
CA PRO A 376 -11.33 2.89 17.96
C PRO A 376 -11.32 2.32 19.39
N GLY A 377 -10.28 2.64 20.17
CA GLY A 377 -10.14 2.20 21.55
C GLY A 377 -9.52 0.81 21.77
N VAL A 378 -9.13 0.09 20.71
CA VAL A 378 -8.43 -1.20 20.82
C VAL A 378 -6.92 -0.96 20.76
N GLY A 379 -6.25 -1.11 21.91
CA GLY A 379 -4.80 -0.98 22.02
C GLY A 379 -4.04 -2.26 21.65
N LEU A 380 -2.72 -2.16 21.49
CA LEU A 380 -1.82 -3.30 21.27
C LEU A 380 -1.98 -4.38 22.36
N GLU A 381 -2.10 -3.96 23.62
CA GLU A 381 -2.25 -4.87 24.77
C GLU A 381 -3.60 -5.58 24.76
N ASP A 382 -4.67 -4.91 24.34
CA ASP A 382 -6.00 -5.52 24.24
C ASP A 382 -5.98 -6.63 23.19
N ILE A 383 -5.36 -6.38 22.03
CA ILE A 383 -5.19 -7.40 20.99
C ILE A 383 -4.37 -8.57 21.54
N PHE A 384 -3.24 -8.31 22.20
CA PHE A 384 -2.42 -9.37 22.80
C PHE A 384 -3.17 -10.21 23.84
N LYS A 385 -4.06 -9.58 24.61
CA LYS A 385 -4.91 -10.29 25.57
C LYS A 385 -5.92 -11.17 24.86
N THR A 386 -6.60 -10.65 23.84
CA THR A 386 -7.60 -11.39 23.08
C THR A 386 -7.01 -12.58 22.33
N VAL A 387 -5.81 -12.43 21.75
CA VAL A 387 -5.12 -13.53 21.04
C VAL A 387 -4.33 -14.46 21.97
N GLY A 388 -4.33 -14.21 23.28
CA GLY A 388 -3.70 -15.07 24.28
C GLY A 388 -2.15 -15.06 24.27
N LEU A 389 -1.56 -13.91 23.95
CA LEU A 389 -0.11 -13.66 24.01
C LEU A 389 0.35 -12.99 25.32
N THR A 390 -0.58 -12.43 26.11
CA THR A 390 -0.27 -11.89 27.44
C THR A 390 -0.01 -13.03 28.43
N GLY A 391 1.26 -13.41 28.65
CA GLY A 391 1.67 -14.31 29.75
C GLY A 391 2.16 -15.72 29.35
N ARG A 392 2.72 -15.89 28.16
CA ARG A 392 3.36 -17.15 27.71
C ARG A 392 4.85 -17.23 28.03
#